data_AF-A0A7S4CRK5-F1
#
_entry.id   AF-A0A7S4CRK5-F1
#
_cell.length_a   1.000
_cell.length_b   1.000
_cell.length_c   1.000
_cell.angle_alpha   90.00
_cell.angle_beta   90.00
_cell.angle_gamma   90.00
#
_symmetry.space_group_name_H-M   'P 1'
#
loop_
_entity.id
_entity.type
_entity.pdbx_description
1 polymer ?
#
loop_
_entity_poly.entity_id
_entity_poly.type
_entity_poly.pdbx_seq_one_letter_code
_entity_poly.pdbx_strand_id
1 'polypeptide(L)'
;LEQAATPEAQSSCLLQHGLDFMAWLDADVLPPEEYLSSAVVNLPLIGVVQLAYFWVMWKCLGKSLQDIHKTISGTTGHSLGIVSAVILATSTTEVEFIQNAQTGVTLLFWIGLRAAQAYPTSALDPDILEDSLQSNEGKPTPMLNVAKLTISQVKQHMEEVNKLVPAGRQLEVALINGPRNVIVAGPEDSLCGLNRML
;
A
#
# COMPACT_ATOMS: atom_id res chain seq x y z
N LEU A 1 13.36 -11.82 -3.57
CA LEU A 1 14.07 -10.52 -3.75
C LEU A 1 15.39 -10.56 -3.00
N GLU A 2 16.54 -10.30 -3.64
CA GLU A 2 17.86 -10.31 -2.96
C GLU A 2 17.90 -9.32 -1.77
N GLN A 3 17.20 -8.19 -1.88
CA GLN A 3 17.15 -7.17 -0.84
C GLN A 3 16.55 -7.68 0.48
N ALA A 4 15.66 -8.67 0.43
CA ALA A 4 15.11 -9.31 1.62
C ALA A 4 16.16 -10.11 2.41
N ALA A 5 17.26 -10.53 1.78
CA ALA A 5 18.35 -11.26 2.41
C ALA A 5 19.45 -10.34 2.99
N THR A 6 19.32 -9.02 2.84
CA THR A 6 20.30 -8.08 3.41
C THR A 6 20.28 -8.15 4.94
N PRO A 7 21.43 -7.92 5.62
CA PRO A 7 21.49 -7.95 7.10
C PRO A 7 20.47 -7.02 7.77
N GLU A 8 20.19 -5.88 7.15
CA GLU A 8 19.19 -4.92 7.62
C GLU A 8 17.75 -5.45 7.51
N ALA A 9 17.40 -6.06 6.38
CA ALA A 9 16.08 -6.67 6.22
C ALA A 9 15.88 -7.83 7.21
N GLN A 10 16.92 -8.65 7.40
CA GLN A 10 16.89 -9.79 8.31
C GLN A 10 16.81 -9.38 9.79
N SER A 11 17.49 -8.30 10.19
CA SER A 11 17.46 -7.81 11.57
C SER A 11 16.15 -7.11 11.95
N SER A 12 15.27 -6.83 10.98
CA SER A 12 13.99 -6.16 11.23
C SER A 12 12.95 -7.04 11.94
N CYS A 13 13.10 -8.36 11.92
CA CYS A 13 12.09 -9.34 12.35
C CYS A 13 10.74 -9.26 11.59
N LEU A 14 10.62 -8.41 10.55
CA LEU A 14 9.39 -8.21 9.79
C LEU A 14 9.19 -9.26 8.68
N LEU A 15 10.20 -10.08 8.39
CA LEU A 15 10.21 -11.08 7.32
C LEU A 15 10.24 -12.52 7.87
N GLN A 16 9.48 -12.79 8.92
CA GLN A 16 9.45 -14.06 9.65
C GLN A 16 9.06 -15.28 8.79
N HIS A 17 8.32 -15.08 7.68
CA HIS A 17 8.00 -16.15 6.72
C HIS A 17 8.79 -16.02 5.40
N GLY A 18 9.84 -15.19 5.37
CA GLY A 18 10.63 -14.91 4.17
C GLY A 18 9.90 -14.08 3.12
N LEU A 19 10.52 -13.91 1.96
CA LEU A 19 9.93 -13.19 0.81
C LEU A 19 10.24 -13.94 -0.48
N ASP A 20 9.63 -15.11 -0.60
CA ASP A 20 9.73 -16.01 -1.76
C ASP A 20 8.36 -16.25 -2.38
N PHE A 21 7.99 -15.37 -3.31
CA PHE A 21 6.70 -15.43 -3.99
C PHE A 21 6.53 -16.72 -4.81
N MET A 22 7.62 -17.26 -5.38
CA MET A 22 7.53 -18.47 -6.20
C MET A 22 7.24 -19.68 -5.32
N ALA A 23 7.94 -19.80 -4.18
CA ALA A 23 7.66 -20.86 -3.22
C ALA A 23 6.20 -20.79 -2.72
N TRP A 24 5.64 -19.59 -2.53
CA TRP A 24 4.25 -19.44 -2.09
C TRP A 24 3.23 -19.78 -3.17
N LEU A 25 3.51 -19.53 -4.45
CA LEU A 25 2.61 -19.92 -5.55
C LEU A 25 2.44 -21.44 -5.66
N ASP A 26 3.48 -22.21 -5.29
CA ASP A 26 3.49 -23.66 -5.35
C ASP A 26 3.15 -24.33 -4.01
N ALA A 27 2.93 -23.55 -2.94
CA ALA A 27 2.71 -24.08 -1.60
C ALA A 27 1.24 -24.46 -1.33
N ASP A 28 1.04 -25.58 -0.62
CA ASP A 28 -0.28 -25.97 -0.11
C ASP A 28 -0.74 -25.06 1.05
N VAL A 29 0.20 -24.47 1.78
CA VAL A 29 -0.05 -23.60 2.93
C VAL A 29 0.70 -22.28 2.77
N LEU A 30 -0.05 -21.18 2.71
CA LEU A 30 0.48 -19.84 2.60
C LEU A 30 0.84 -19.25 3.98
N PRO A 31 1.72 -18.22 4.04
CA PRO A 31 1.86 -17.40 5.23
C PRO A 31 0.52 -16.81 5.69
N PRO A 32 0.38 -16.44 6.98
CA PRO A 32 -0.84 -15.81 7.50
C PRO A 32 -1.24 -14.56 6.71
N GLU A 33 -2.55 -14.29 6.63
CA GLU A 33 -3.08 -13.14 5.90
C GLU A 33 -2.53 -11.82 6.44
N GLU A 34 -2.33 -11.68 7.76
CA GLU A 34 -1.73 -10.46 8.33
C GLU A 34 -0.29 -10.26 7.88
N TYR A 35 0.45 -11.35 7.67
CA TYR A 35 1.82 -11.28 7.14
C TYR A 35 1.82 -10.86 5.67
N LEU A 36 0.96 -11.49 4.85
CA LEU A 36 0.85 -11.16 3.42
C LEU A 36 0.35 -9.72 3.21
N SER A 37 -0.51 -9.22 4.09
CA SER A 37 -1.06 -7.86 4.05
C SER A 37 -0.11 -6.80 4.63
N SER A 38 0.98 -7.21 5.28
CA SER A 38 1.96 -6.28 5.85
C SER A 38 2.61 -5.43 4.75
N ALA A 39 2.97 -4.18 5.08
CA ALA A 39 3.52 -3.25 4.11
C ALA A 39 4.79 -3.80 3.42
N VAL A 40 5.69 -4.46 4.16
CA VAL A 40 6.94 -5.00 3.62
C VAL A 40 6.74 -6.13 2.60
N VAL A 41 5.65 -6.90 2.72
CA VAL A 41 5.34 -8.01 1.81
C VAL A 41 4.41 -7.57 0.69
N ASN A 42 3.32 -6.89 1.03
CA ASN A 42 2.24 -6.56 0.12
C ASN A 42 2.67 -5.55 -0.96
N LEU A 43 3.50 -4.57 -0.59
CA LEU A 43 3.92 -3.48 -1.48
C LEU A 43 4.69 -4.00 -2.70
N PRO A 44 5.78 -4.77 -2.54
CA PRO A 44 6.44 -5.37 -3.70
C PRO A 44 5.56 -6.36 -4.44
N LEU A 45 4.70 -7.13 -3.74
CA LEU A 45 3.80 -8.10 -4.37
C LEU A 45 2.78 -7.44 -5.31
N ILE A 46 2.13 -6.35 -4.87
CA ILE A 46 1.23 -5.55 -5.71
C ILE A 46 1.97 -5.02 -6.94
N GLY A 47 3.20 -4.52 -6.76
CA GLY A 47 4.04 -4.07 -7.87
C GLY A 47 4.29 -5.17 -8.90
N VAL A 48 4.68 -6.37 -8.44
CA VAL A 48 4.90 -7.54 -9.32
C VAL A 48 3.62 -7.89 -10.07
N VAL A 49 2.47 -7.93 -9.41
CA VAL A 49 1.19 -8.26 -10.05
C VAL A 49 0.81 -7.23 -11.13
N GLN A 50 0.94 -5.94 -10.83
CA GLN A 50 0.66 -4.87 -11.81
C GLN A 50 1.57 -4.98 -13.05
N LEU A 51 2.86 -5.20 -12.84
CA LEU A 51 3.83 -5.36 -13.93
C LEU A 51 3.61 -6.64 -14.72
N ALA A 52 3.20 -7.74 -14.06
CA ALA A 52 2.85 -8.99 -14.72
C ALA A 52 1.63 -8.85 -15.62
N TYR A 53 0.58 -8.13 -15.17
CA TYR A 53 -0.59 -7.83 -16.02
C TYR A 53 -0.18 -7.06 -17.27
N PHE A 54 0.66 -6.03 -17.13
CA PHE A 54 1.16 -5.29 -18.27
C PHE A 54 2.02 -6.17 -19.19
N TRP A 55 2.90 -7.00 -18.63
CA TRP A 55 3.74 -7.92 -19.39
C TRP A 55 2.90 -8.89 -20.23
N VAL A 56 1.89 -9.53 -19.64
CA VAL A 56 1.00 -10.46 -20.35
C VAL A 56 0.28 -9.73 -21.48
N MET A 57 -0.30 -8.56 -21.21
CA MET A 57 -0.95 -7.73 -22.23
C MET A 57 0.00 -7.42 -23.39
N TRP A 58 1.20 -6.93 -23.06
CA TRP A 58 2.22 -6.59 -24.06
C TRP A 58 2.59 -7.79 -24.92
N LYS A 59 2.87 -8.95 -24.32
CA LYS A 59 3.23 -10.18 -25.05
C LYS A 59 2.09 -10.67 -25.93
N CYS A 60 0.84 -10.60 -25.47
CA CYS A 60 -0.33 -10.97 -26.27
C CYS A 60 -0.55 -10.06 -27.48
N LEU A 61 -0.19 -8.77 -27.40
CA LEU A 61 -0.30 -7.85 -28.54
C LEU A 61 0.73 -8.12 -29.64
N GLY A 62 1.85 -8.77 -29.33
CA GLY A 62 2.92 -9.04 -30.30
C GLY A 62 3.53 -7.77 -30.90
N LYS A 63 3.52 -6.66 -30.15
CA LYS A 63 4.06 -5.35 -30.56
C LYS A 63 5.35 -5.02 -29.81
N SER A 64 6.13 -4.07 -30.34
CA SER A 64 7.21 -3.46 -29.55
C SER A 64 6.63 -2.54 -28.47
N LEU A 65 7.34 -2.33 -27.36
CA LEU A 65 6.94 -1.35 -26.34
C LEU A 65 6.81 0.06 -26.93
N GLN A 66 7.69 0.41 -27.86
CA GLN A 66 7.63 1.71 -28.55
C GLN A 66 6.32 1.89 -29.31
N ASP A 67 5.79 0.83 -29.93
CA ASP A 67 4.49 0.91 -30.62
C ASP A 67 3.32 1.02 -29.64
N ILE A 68 3.41 0.37 -28.47
CA ILE A 68 2.43 0.54 -27.39
C ILE A 68 2.48 1.98 -26.87
N HIS A 69 3.66 2.56 -26.67
CA HIS A 69 3.76 3.94 -26.19
C HIS A 69 3.16 4.96 -27.16
N LYS A 70 3.20 4.70 -28.47
CA LYS A 70 2.53 5.56 -29.47
C LYS A 70 1.00 5.53 -29.36
N THR A 71 0.40 4.52 -28.73
CA THR A 71 -1.06 4.45 -28.54
C THR A 71 -1.53 5.00 -27.19
N ILE A 72 -0.61 5.25 -26.26
CA ILE A 72 -0.91 5.72 -24.90
C ILE A 72 -0.48 7.19 -24.78
N SER A 73 -1.45 8.09 -24.59
CA SER A 73 -1.15 9.52 -24.39
C SER A 73 -0.49 9.83 -23.04
N GLY A 74 -0.66 8.94 -22.06
CA GLY A 74 -0.05 9.05 -20.74
C GLY A 74 -0.47 7.90 -19.84
N THR A 75 0.32 7.68 -18.79
CA THR A 75 0.02 6.71 -17.73
C THR A 75 0.22 7.38 -16.37
N THR A 76 -0.49 6.89 -15.36
CA THR A 76 -0.36 7.32 -13.97
C THR A 76 -0.66 6.15 -13.06
N GLY A 77 -0.42 6.31 -11.76
CA GLY A 77 -0.73 5.30 -10.78
C GLY A 77 -1.19 5.92 -9.47
N HIS A 78 -2.16 5.25 -8.84
CA HIS A 78 -2.70 5.67 -7.55
C HIS A 78 -1.76 5.23 -6.42
N SER A 79 -1.44 6.14 -5.50
CA SER A 79 -0.52 5.88 -4.40
C SER A 79 0.76 5.21 -4.91
N LEU A 80 1.02 3.98 -4.51
CA LEU A 80 2.22 3.21 -4.86
C LEU A 80 2.23 2.69 -6.30
N GLY A 81 1.05 2.63 -6.95
CA GLY A 81 0.95 2.29 -8.37
C GLY A 81 1.69 3.26 -9.28
N ILE A 82 2.05 4.46 -8.79
CA ILE A 82 2.88 5.41 -9.52
C ILE A 82 4.23 4.80 -9.92
N VAL A 83 4.78 3.90 -9.10
CA VAL A 83 6.05 3.21 -9.39
C VAL A 83 5.91 2.37 -10.66
N SER A 84 4.84 1.59 -10.77
CA SER A 84 4.54 0.80 -11.97
C SER A 84 4.32 1.69 -13.19
N ALA A 85 3.61 2.81 -13.03
CA ALA A 85 3.39 3.77 -14.12
C ALA A 85 4.70 4.38 -14.64
N VAL A 86 5.63 4.72 -13.74
CA VAL A 86 6.97 5.23 -14.11
C VAL A 86 7.79 4.17 -14.82
N ILE A 87 7.76 2.92 -14.35
CA ILE A 87 8.43 1.80 -15.03
C ILE A 87 7.93 1.69 -16.48
N LEU A 88 6.62 1.65 -16.68
CA LEU A 88 6.01 1.60 -18.02
C LEU A 88 6.49 2.77 -18.88
N ALA A 89 6.40 4.00 -18.36
CA ALA A 89 6.77 5.21 -19.11
C ALA A 89 8.26 5.27 -19.50
N THR A 90 9.14 4.62 -18.74
CA THR A 90 10.61 4.70 -18.90
C THR A 90 11.23 3.50 -19.61
N SER A 91 10.44 2.48 -19.94
CA SER A 91 10.94 1.26 -20.59
C SER A 91 10.57 1.23 -22.07
N THR A 92 11.56 1.16 -22.97
CA THR A 92 11.32 1.08 -24.41
C THR A 92 11.68 -0.28 -25.01
N THR A 93 12.40 -1.10 -24.25
CA THR A 93 12.79 -2.46 -24.60
C THR A 93 12.45 -3.45 -23.47
N GLU A 94 12.47 -4.74 -23.79
CA GLU A 94 12.27 -5.81 -22.81
C GLU A 94 13.32 -5.81 -21.70
N VAL A 95 14.57 -5.57 -22.07
CA VAL A 95 15.69 -5.53 -21.13
C VAL A 95 15.50 -4.37 -20.14
N GLU A 96 15.19 -3.18 -20.66
CA GLU A 96 14.89 -2.01 -19.83
C GLU A 96 13.66 -2.24 -18.95
N PHE A 97 12.61 -2.89 -19.47
CA PHE A 97 11.42 -3.22 -18.69
C PHE A 97 11.77 -4.10 -17.49
N ILE A 98 12.54 -5.18 -17.69
CA ILE A 98 12.94 -6.08 -16.61
C ILE A 98 13.85 -5.36 -15.60
N GLN A 99 14.81 -4.57 -16.05
CA GLN A 99 15.71 -3.80 -15.18
C GLN A 99 14.94 -2.75 -14.33
N ASN A 100 14.05 -2.01 -14.98
CA ASN A 100 13.21 -1.01 -14.30
C ASN A 100 12.22 -1.69 -13.34
N ALA A 101 11.65 -2.84 -13.72
CA ALA A 101 10.80 -3.64 -12.84
C ALA A 101 11.54 -4.11 -11.59
N GLN A 102 12.76 -4.66 -11.73
CA GLN A 102 13.60 -5.05 -10.59
C GLN A 102 13.88 -3.86 -9.66
N THR A 103 14.20 -2.70 -10.24
CA THR A 103 14.45 -1.46 -9.50
C THR A 103 13.20 -0.98 -8.76
N GLY A 104 12.05 -0.93 -9.41
CA GLY A 104 10.81 -0.44 -8.80
C GLY A 104 10.24 -1.40 -7.76
N VAL A 105 10.32 -2.72 -7.97
CA VAL A 105 9.91 -3.70 -6.95
C VAL A 105 10.86 -3.63 -5.74
N THR A 106 12.16 -3.40 -5.96
CA THR A 106 13.11 -3.12 -4.88
C THR A 106 12.76 -1.84 -4.11
N LEU A 107 12.40 -0.78 -4.82
CA LEU A 107 11.94 0.47 -4.19
C LEU A 107 10.68 0.24 -3.35
N LEU A 108 9.69 -0.49 -3.86
CA LEU A 108 8.45 -0.82 -3.13
C LEU A 108 8.73 -1.64 -1.88
N PHE A 109 9.65 -2.60 -1.95
CA PHE A 109 10.12 -3.35 -0.78
C PHE A 109 10.70 -2.41 0.30
N TRP A 110 11.59 -1.50 -0.09
CA TRP A 110 12.19 -0.57 0.86
C TRP A 110 11.18 0.43 1.44
N ILE A 111 10.24 0.92 0.63
CA ILE A 111 9.13 1.75 1.13
C ILE A 111 8.34 0.99 2.20
N GLY A 112 7.94 -0.26 1.91
CA GLY A 112 7.20 -1.10 2.85
C GLY A 112 7.96 -1.38 4.14
N LEU A 113 9.25 -1.74 4.04
CA LEU A 113 10.12 -1.99 5.19
C LEU A 113 10.29 -0.75 6.07
N ARG A 114 10.58 0.41 5.45
CA ARG A 114 10.78 1.67 6.20
C ARG A 114 9.49 2.17 6.82
N ALA A 115 8.36 2.05 6.13
CA ALA A 115 7.06 2.40 6.68
C ALA A 115 6.75 1.56 7.94
N ALA A 116 6.98 0.25 7.88
CA ALA A 116 6.75 -0.65 9.01
C ALA A 116 7.73 -0.40 10.18
N GLN A 117 8.97 0.02 9.91
CA GLN A 117 9.92 0.42 10.95
C GLN A 117 9.55 1.76 11.61
N ALA A 118 9.05 2.72 10.81
CA ALA A 118 8.68 4.05 11.28
C ALA A 118 7.37 4.04 12.09
N TYR A 119 6.42 3.19 11.72
CA TYR A 119 5.15 3.00 12.43
C TYR A 119 4.87 1.50 12.60
N PRO A 120 5.48 0.86 13.62
CA PRO A 120 5.24 -0.55 13.91
C PRO A 120 3.81 -0.79 14.36
N THR A 121 3.20 -1.88 13.88
CA THR A 121 1.86 -2.29 14.32
C THR A 121 1.85 -2.49 15.83
N SER A 122 1.03 -1.69 16.52
CA SER A 122 0.85 -1.80 17.97
C SER A 122 -0.38 -2.66 18.27
N ALA A 123 -0.39 -3.29 19.44
CA ALA A 123 -1.59 -3.98 19.91
C ALA A 123 -2.72 -2.97 20.09
N LEU A 124 -3.85 -3.21 19.44
CA LEU A 124 -5.06 -2.41 19.61
C LEU A 124 -5.74 -2.83 20.92
N ASP A 125 -6.36 -1.88 21.61
CA ASP A 125 -7.21 -2.17 22.75
C ASP A 125 -8.34 -3.14 22.32
N PRO A 126 -8.53 -4.29 23.00
CA PRO A 126 -9.58 -5.25 22.68
C PRO A 126 -10.98 -4.62 22.64
N ASP A 127 -11.26 -3.64 23.51
CA ASP A 127 -12.57 -2.99 23.58
C ASP A 127 -12.80 -2.13 22.32
N ILE A 128 -11.77 -1.47 21.80
CA ILE A 128 -11.85 -0.70 20.54
C ILE A 128 -12.05 -1.64 19.36
N LEU A 129 -11.34 -2.77 19.34
CA LEU A 129 -11.51 -3.78 18.29
C LEU A 129 -12.93 -4.33 18.27
N GLU A 130 -13.46 -4.72 19.43
CA GLU A 130 -14.79 -5.29 19.54
C GLU A 130 -15.88 -4.29 19.13
N ASP A 131 -15.80 -3.04 19.60
CA ASP A 131 -16.73 -1.98 19.23
C ASP A 131 -16.78 -1.73 17.71
N SER A 132 -15.61 -1.67 17.06
CA SER A 132 -15.51 -1.44 15.61
C SER A 132 -16.08 -2.62 14.80
N LEU A 133 -15.84 -3.85 15.27
CA LEU A 133 -16.41 -5.07 14.65
C LEU A 133 -17.93 -5.14 14.83
N GLN A 134 -18.45 -4.83 16.02
CA GLN A 134 -19.89 -4.81 16.31
C GLN A 134 -20.62 -3.73 15.49
N SER A 135 -19.94 -2.62 15.19
CA SER A 135 -20.45 -1.54 14.35
C SER A 135 -20.33 -1.81 12.84
N ASN A 136 -19.84 -2.98 12.43
CA ASN A 136 -19.58 -3.37 11.04
C ASN A 136 -18.60 -2.43 10.30
N GLU A 137 -17.66 -1.84 11.02
CA GLU A 137 -16.63 -0.94 10.47
C GLU A 137 -15.41 -1.70 9.97
N GLY A 138 -15.16 -2.88 10.55
CA GLY A 138 -14.03 -3.75 10.26
C GLY A 138 -12.94 -3.68 11.33
N LYS A 139 -11.79 -4.32 11.08
CA LYS A 139 -10.62 -4.21 11.96
C LYS A 139 -9.97 -2.84 11.73
N PRO A 140 -9.73 -2.03 12.78
CA PRO A 140 -9.07 -0.73 12.60
C PRO A 140 -7.69 -0.87 11.95
N THR A 141 -7.41 0.04 11.01
CA THR A 141 -6.15 0.13 10.27
C THR A 141 -5.70 1.60 10.23
N PRO A 142 -4.44 1.91 9.91
CA PRO A 142 -3.94 3.28 9.94
C PRO A 142 -4.45 4.17 8.79
N MET A 143 -5.42 3.70 8.00
CA MET A 143 -6.05 4.44 6.91
C MET A 143 -7.57 4.19 6.88
N LEU A 144 -8.37 5.22 7.13
CA LEU A 144 -9.83 5.17 7.11
C LEU A 144 -10.39 5.79 5.82
N ASN A 145 -11.27 5.06 5.14
CA ASN A 145 -12.02 5.58 4.00
C ASN A 145 -13.31 6.27 4.44
N VAL A 146 -13.36 7.60 4.28
CA VAL A 146 -14.54 8.41 4.56
C VAL A 146 -15.29 8.73 3.26
N ALA A 147 -16.39 8.01 3.06
CA ALA A 147 -17.26 8.20 1.90
C ALA A 147 -18.41 9.18 2.18
N LYS A 148 -18.96 9.76 1.12
CA LYS A 148 -20.16 10.62 1.09
C LYS A 148 -20.02 12.02 1.71
N LEU A 149 -18.91 12.32 2.37
CA LEU A 149 -18.58 13.65 2.92
C LEU A 149 -17.58 14.40 2.04
N THR A 150 -17.71 15.73 1.97
CA THR A 150 -16.72 16.58 1.30
C THR A 150 -15.43 16.69 2.12
N ILE A 151 -14.33 17.06 1.48
CA ILE A 151 -13.04 17.29 2.16
C ILE A 151 -13.16 18.30 3.29
N SER A 152 -13.97 19.36 3.12
CA SER A 152 -14.19 20.37 4.16
C SER A 152 -14.90 19.81 5.39
N GLN A 153 -15.91 18.95 5.18
CA GLN A 153 -16.63 18.29 6.28
C GLN A 153 -15.70 17.34 7.03
N VAL A 154 -14.92 16.53 6.30
CA VAL A 154 -13.94 15.61 6.91
C VAL A 154 -12.91 16.37 7.74
N LYS A 155 -12.36 17.47 7.21
CA LYS A 155 -11.40 18.31 7.94
C LYS A 155 -11.97 18.91 9.23
N GLN A 156 -13.25 19.30 9.23
CA GLN A 156 -13.90 19.82 10.44
C GLN A 156 -13.90 18.78 11.58
N HIS A 157 -14.35 17.55 11.29
CA HIS A 157 -14.35 16.48 12.29
C HIS A 157 -12.92 16.09 12.71
N MET A 158 -11.96 16.05 11.77
CA MET A 158 -10.56 15.80 12.08
C MET A 158 -9.97 16.86 13.01
N GLU A 159 -10.29 18.14 12.83
CA GLU A 159 -9.81 19.22 13.70
C GLU A 159 -10.33 19.08 15.14
N GLU A 160 -11.54 18.55 15.33
CA GLU A 160 -12.07 18.26 16.66
C GLU A 160 -11.31 17.12 17.33
N VAL A 161 -11.03 16.02 16.61
CA VAL A 161 -10.21 14.90 17.11
C VAL A 161 -8.78 15.36 17.40
N ASN A 162 -8.16 16.11 16.50
CA ASN A 162 -6.77 16.55 16.59
C ASN A 162 -6.49 17.50 17.77
N LYS A 163 -7.52 18.14 18.33
CA LYS A 163 -7.42 18.94 19.57
C LYS A 163 -7.34 18.07 20.83
N LEU A 164 -7.79 16.82 20.76
CA LEU A 164 -7.88 15.90 21.90
C LEU A 164 -6.66 14.97 22.00
N VAL A 165 -5.82 14.93 20.97
CA VAL A 165 -4.66 14.03 20.88
C VAL A 165 -3.35 14.82 20.77
N PRO A 166 -2.22 14.27 21.26
CA PRO A 166 -0.91 14.91 21.10
C PRO A 166 -0.46 14.95 19.64
N ALA A 167 0.48 15.84 19.31
CA ALA A 167 0.94 16.09 17.93
C ALA A 167 1.34 14.82 17.15
N GLY A 168 2.01 13.84 17.80
CA GLY A 168 2.40 12.58 17.16
C GLY A 168 1.26 11.59 16.91
N ARG A 169 0.01 11.96 17.22
CA ARG A 169 -1.19 11.11 17.07
C ARG A 169 -2.31 11.78 16.26
N GLN A 170 -2.01 12.94 15.67
CA GLN A 170 -2.96 13.69 14.87
C GLN A 170 -3.24 12.97 13.55
N LEU A 171 -4.46 13.16 13.07
CA LEU A 171 -4.97 12.65 11.81
C LEU A 171 -4.65 13.61 10.67
N GLU A 172 -4.35 13.06 9.50
CA GLU A 172 -4.09 13.81 8.28
C GLU A 172 -4.88 13.26 7.10
N VAL A 173 -5.21 14.14 6.14
CA VAL A 173 -5.81 13.69 4.88
C VAL A 173 -4.71 13.07 4.03
N ALA A 174 -4.78 11.75 3.83
CA ALA A 174 -3.79 11.01 3.06
C ALA A 174 -4.12 10.99 1.57
N LEU A 175 -5.39 10.77 1.20
CA LEU A 175 -5.81 10.69 -0.20
C LEU A 175 -7.14 11.39 -0.43
N ILE A 176 -7.29 11.98 -1.62
CA ILE A 176 -8.56 12.52 -2.12
C ILE A 176 -8.89 11.73 -3.38
N ASN A 177 -9.70 10.69 -3.22
CA ASN A 177 -10.08 9.81 -4.33
C ASN A 177 -11.24 10.39 -5.15
N GLY A 178 -11.92 11.40 -4.63
CA GLY A 178 -12.99 12.11 -5.33
C GLY A 178 -13.58 13.24 -4.49
N PRO A 179 -14.60 13.93 -5.00
CA PRO A 179 -15.21 15.07 -4.30
C PRO A 179 -15.87 14.69 -2.97
N ARG A 180 -16.20 13.40 -2.79
CA ARG A 180 -16.83 12.84 -1.58
C ARG A 180 -16.25 11.50 -1.15
N ASN A 181 -14.96 11.28 -1.41
CA ASN A 181 -14.24 10.08 -1.01
C ASN A 181 -12.83 10.50 -0.62
N VAL A 182 -12.56 10.46 0.69
CA VAL A 182 -11.33 10.95 1.30
C VAL A 182 -10.76 9.85 2.19
N ILE A 183 -9.46 9.60 2.08
CA ILE A 183 -8.77 8.70 2.99
C ILE A 183 -8.05 9.53 4.04
N VAL A 184 -8.32 9.24 5.30
CA VAL A 184 -7.67 9.84 6.46
C VAL A 184 -6.67 8.84 7.02
N ALA A 185 -5.45 9.27 7.33
CA ALA A 185 -4.43 8.43 7.96
C ALA A 185 -4.04 8.96 9.33
N GLY A 186 -3.61 8.04 10.19
CA GLY A 186 -3.16 8.30 11.55
C GLY A 186 -3.25 7.05 12.42
N PRO A 187 -3.02 7.17 13.73
CA PRO A 187 -3.18 6.04 14.63
C PRO A 187 -4.59 5.47 14.61
N GLU A 188 -4.68 4.14 14.73
CA GLU A 188 -5.90 3.37 14.59
C GLU A 188 -6.99 3.81 15.58
N ASP A 189 -6.61 4.09 16.83
CA ASP A 189 -7.51 4.58 17.87
C ASP A 189 -7.97 6.02 17.63
N SER A 190 -7.10 6.91 17.14
CA SER A 190 -7.49 8.25 16.70
C SER A 190 -8.50 8.18 15.54
N LEU A 191 -8.31 7.25 14.60
CA LEU A 191 -9.23 7.02 13.49
C LEU A 191 -10.57 6.45 13.96
N CYS A 192 -10.58 5.54 14.95
CA CYS A 192 -11.81 5.10 15.60
C CYS A 192 -12.53 6.27 16.27
N GLY A 193 -11.78 7.16 16.93
CA GLY A 193 -12.31 8.41 17.50
C GLY A 193 -12.98 9.29 16.45
N LEU A 194 -12.35 9.45 15.28
CA LEU A 194 -12.97 10.15 14.15
C LEU A 194 -14.26 9.45 13.69
N ASN A 195 -14.24 8.12 13.52
CA ASN A 195 -15.40 7.40 13.01
C ASN A 195 -16.64 7.54 13.91
N ARG A 196 -16.45 7.61 15.23
CA ARG A 196 -17.53 7.87 16.20
C ARG A 196 -18.15 9.27 16.08
N MET A 197 -17.51 10.20 15.36
CA MET A 197 -17.98 11.57 15.13
C MET A 197 -18.62 11.77 13.74
N LEU A 198 -18.57 10.76 12.87
CA LEU A 198 -19.12 10.78 11.51
C LEU A 198 -20.56 10.23 11.48
#